data_AF-A0A850SME1-F1
#
_entry.id   AF-A0A850SME1-F1
#
_cell.length_a   1.000
_cell.length_b   1.000
_cell.length_c   1.000
_cell.angle_alpha   90.00
_cell.angle_beta   90.00
_cell.angle_gamma   90.00
#
_symmetry.space_group_name_H-M   'P 1'
#
loop_
_entity.id
_entity.type
_entity.pdbx_description
1 polymer ?
#
loop_
_entity_poly.entity_id
_entity_poly.type
_entity_poly.pdbx_seq_one_letter_code
_entity_poly.pdbx_strand_id
1 'polypeptide(L)'
;MPEIKLQHILTLVQLLAKGARHNFVEVTTGGLGKNIGRSQQAASKHLLDLETEGYIERVRRGQKFAVRVTDKGFSEIENLFASLKSALESAPASIDFEGTVVSGMGEGAYYMSLEGYRKQFKEKLGYEPYPGTLNVRLVDPLYMTARRELGRHPSIFVDGFSDGTRTYGWVKCYRATIDGVENAAALVLERTHYDDSMLEVIAPVSIKDSAGIKVGDKVKVRVQIQMP
;
A
#
# COMPACT_ATOMS: atom_id res chain seq x y z
N MET A 1 -3.08 -17.56 19.06
CA MET A 1 -2.27 -16.33 19.21
C MET A 1 -0.91 -16.74 19.73
N PRO A 2 0.20 -16.12 19.31
CA PRO A 2 1.54 -16.51 19.76
C PRO A 2 1.62 -16.44 21.29
N GLU A 3 2.21 -17.45 21.93
CA GLU A 3 2.45 -17.45 23.38
C GLU A 3 3.62 -16.55 23.76
N ILE A 4 4.43 -16.16 22.78
CA ILE A 4 5.56 -15.26 22.99
C ILE A 4 5.11 -13.84 23.34
N LYS A 5 5.70 -13.30 24.43
CA LYS A 5 5.48 -11.92 24.84
C LYS A 5 6.06 -10.95 23.80
N LEU A 6 5.32 -9.88 23.48
CA LEU A 6 5.71 -8.85 22.50
C LEU A 6 7.14 -8.33 22.69
N GLN A 7 7.56 -8.13 23.95
CA GLN A 7 8.89 -7.63 24.30
C GLN A 7 10.04 -8.57 23.88
N HIS A 8 9.77 -9.88 23.68
CA HIS A 8 10.78 -10.88 23.32
C HIS A 8 10.94 -11.05 21.80
N ILE A 9 9.97 -10.60 20.99
CA ILE A 9 9.96 -10.81 19.53
C ILE A 9 11.23 -10.25 18.88
N LEU A 10 11.59 -9.00 19.18
CA LEU A 10 12.81 -8.38 18.64
C LEU A 10 14.09 -9.12 19.05
N THR A 11 14.08 -9.77 20.22
CA THR A 11 15.22 -10.56 20.69
C THR A 11 15.38 -11.82 19.84
N LEU A 12 14.30 -12.57 19.60
CA LEU A 12 14.35 -13.74 18.73
C LEU A 12 14.67 -13.38 17.28
N VAL A 13 14.07 -12.33 16.73
CA VAL A 13 14.36 -11.84 15.37
C VAL A 13 15.85 -11.53 15.23
N GLN A 14 16.45 -10.85 16.20
CA GLN A 14 17.88 -10.51 16.15
C GLN A 14 18.80 -11.73 16.28
N LEU A 15 18.40 -12.75 17.05
CA LEU A 15 19.13 -14.01 17.13
C LEU A 15 19.02 -14.79 15.80
N LEU A 16 17.82 -14.91 15.24
CA LEU A 16 17.58 -15.58 13.96
C LEU A 16 18.34 -14.91 12.81
N ALA A 17 18.35 -13.58 12.74
CA ALA A 17 19.12 -12.81 11.76
C ALA A 17 20.64 -13.06 11.84
N LYS A 18 21.14 -13.53 12.99
CA LYS A 18 22.54 -13.94 13.18
C LYS A 18 22.79 -15.41 12.85
N GLY A 19 21.78 -16.16 12.42
CA GLY A 19 21.87 -17.58 12.10
C GLY A 19 21.59 -18.51 13.27
N ALA A 20 20.99 -18.03 14.37
CA ALA A 20 20.74 -18.80 15.58
C ALA A 20 19.74 -19.97 15.39
N ARG A 21 19.11 -20.08 14.22
CA ARG A 21 18.22 -21.21 13.90
C ARG A 21 18.97 -22.53 13.79
N HIS A 22 20.10 -22.51 13.09
CA HIS A 22 20.88 -23.71 12.77
C HIS A 22 22.19 -23.79 13.53
N ASN A 23 22.63 -22.69 14.14
CA ASN A 23 23.91 -22.58 14.82
C ASN A 23 23.75 -21.94 16.20
N PHE A 24 24.72 -22.20 17.09
CA PHE A 24 24.90 -21.37 18.27
C PHE A 24 25.62 -20.07 17.86
N VAL A 25 25.03 -18.92 18.17
CA VAL A 25 25.61 -17.60 17.87
C VAL A 25 26.13 -16.95 19.13
N GLU A 26 27.37 -16.42 19.09
CA GLU A 26 27.92 -15.68 20.22
C GLU A 26 27.24 -14.30 20.35
N VAL A 27 26.74 -14.00 21.54
CA VAL A 27 26.11 -12.72 21.85
C VAL A 27 26.60 -12.18 23.20
N THR A 28 26.67 -10.85 23.28
CA THR A 28 26.80 -10.12 24.55
C THR A 28 25.49 -9.42 24.84
N THR A 29 25.10 -9.34 26.12
CA THR A 29 23.86 -8.64 26.52
C THR A 29 23.91 -7.15 26.20
N GLY A 30 25.10 -6.53 26.26
CA GLY A 30 25.29 -5.14 25.86
C GLY A 30 25.08 -4.93 24.36
N GLY A 31 25.64 -5.79 23.51
CA GLY A 31 25.44 -5.73 22.06
C GLY A 31 24.00 -6.05 21.65
N LEU A 32 23.40 -7.06 22.29
CA LEU A 32 22.00 -7.42 22.07
C LEU A 32 21.07 -6.27 22.45
N GLY A 33 21.26 -5.66 23.63
CA GLY A 33 20.48 -4.52 24.09
C GLY A 33 20.51 -3.36 23.10
N LYS A 34 21.70 -2.97 22.62
CA LYS A 34 21.83 -1.92 21.59
C LYS A 34 21.02 -2.23 20.33
N ASN A 35 21.10 -3.47 19.83
CA ASN A 35 20.41 -3.86 18.59
C ASN A 35 18.88 -3.87 18.70
N ILE A 36 18.34 -4.14 19.89
CA ILE A 36 16.89 -4.16 20.12
C ILE A 36 16.38 -2.87 20.78
N GLY A 37 17.21 -1.84 20.89
CA GLY A 37 16.84 -0.54 21.49
C GLY A 37 16.54 -0.61 22.98
N ARG A 38 17.25 -1.46 23.75
CA ARG A 38 17.03 -1.69 25.18
C ARG A 38 18.34 -1.64 25.98
N SER A 39 18.21 -1.55 27.31
CA SER A 39 19.36 -1.66 28.23
C SER A 39 19.96 -3.07 28.21
N GLN A 40 21.22 -3.19 28.63
CA GLN A 40 21.89 -4.49 28.81
C GLN A 40 21.09 -5.40 29.76
N GLN A 41 20.56 -4.84 30.85
CA GLN A 41 19.83 -5.57 31.88
C GLN A 41 18.52 -6.13 31.31
N ALA A 42 17.80 -5.34 30.51
CA ALA A 42 16.59 -5.80 29.83
C ALA A 42 16.90 -6.92 28.83
N ALA A 43 17.96 -6.79 28.03
CA ALA A 43 18.39 -7.85 27.11
C ALA A 43 18.79 -9.14 27.86
N SER A 44 19.45 -9.00 29.02
CA SER A 44 19.78 -10.13 29.90
C SER A 44 18.52 -10.83 30.42
N LYS A 45 17.52 -10.05 30.85
CA LYS A 45 16.22 -10.56 31.32
C LYS A 45 15.47 -11.28 30.20
N HIS A 46 15.44 -10.72 28.99
CA HIS A 46 14.80 -11.36 27.84
C HIS A 46 15.43 -12.72 27.52
N LEU A 47 16.77 -12.82 27.51
CA LEU A 47 17.44 -14.10 27.27
C LEU A 47 17.13 -15.13 28.36
N LEU A 48 17.05 -14.71 29.63
CA LEU A 48 16.67 -15.60 30.72
C LEU A 48 15.22 -16.10 30.57
N ASP A 49 14.30 -15.19 30.25
CA ASP A 49 12.88 -15.53 30.11
C ASP A 49 12.64 -16.44 28.92
N LEU A 50 13.26 -16.15 27.77
CA LEU A 50 13.21 -16.98 26.57
C LEU A 50 13.78 -18.38 26.79
N GLU A 51 14.86 -18.51 27.56
CA GLU A 51 15.43 -19.82 27.93
C GLU A 51 14.50 -20.58 28.86
N THR A 52 13.97 -19.90 29.88
CA THR A 52 13.04 -20.49 30.86
C THR A 52 11.77 -21.00 30.19
N GLU A 53 11.27 -20.29 29.17
CA GLU A 53 10.09 -20.65 28.40
C GLU A 53 10.41 -21.65 27.25
N GLY A 54 11.67 -22.07 27.09
CA GLY A 54 12.12 -23.08 26.13
C GLY A 54 12.25 -22.60 24.68
N TYR A 55 12.24 -21.29 24.44
CA TYR A 55 12.35 -20.70 23.09
C TYR A 55 13.80 -20.59 22.61
N ILE A 56 14.77 -20.60 23.53
CA ILE A 56 16.20 -20.61 23.21
C ILE A 56 16.95 -21.59 24.09
N GLU A 57 18.11 -22.01 23.62
CA GLU A 57 19.14 -22.68 24.40
C GLU A 57 20.35 -21.74 24.55
N ARG A 58 20.96 -21.70 25.73
CA ARG A 58 22.20 -20.96 25.94
C ARG A 58 23.30 -21.87 26.47
N VAL A 59 24.48 -21.72 25.90
CA VAL A 59 25.70 -22.39 26.35
C VAL A 59 26.71 -21.33 26.76
N ARG A 60 27.26 -21.47 27.97
CA ARG A 60 28.29 -20.55 28.45
C ARG A 60 29.63 -20.89 27.80
N ARG A 61 30.27 -19.89 27.19
CA ARG A 61 31.60 -20.02 26.59
C ARG A 61 32.49 -18.88 27.10
N GLY A 62 33.15 -19.13 28.23
CA GLY A 62 33.92 -18.11 28.95
C GLY A 62 33.03 -16.96 29.48
N GLN A 63 33.34 -15.73 29.07
CA GLN A 63 32.58 -14.52 29.43
C GLN A 63 31.38 -14.24 28.51
N LYS A 64 31.22 -15.02 27.43
CA LYS A 64 30.11 -14.87 26.47
C LYS A 64 29.13 -16.02 26.59
N PHE A 65 27.94 -15.81 26.03
CA PHE A 65 26.96 -16.85 25.81
C PHE A 65 26.85 -17.12 24.32
N ALA A 66 26.80 -18.41 23.97
CA ALA A 66 26.40 -18.87 22.66
C ALA A 66 24.92 -19.24 22.75
N VAL A 67 24.09 -18.70 21.87
CA VAL A 67 22.63 -18.85 21.92
C VAL A 67 22.13 -19.52 20.65
N ARG A 68 21.20 -20.46 20.77
CA ARG A 68 20.49 -21.08 19.65
C ARG A 68 18.99 -20.92 19.88
N VAL A 69 18.24 -20.66 18.81
CA VAL A 69 16.77 -20.63 18.86
C VAL A 69 16.27 -22.06 18.65
N THR A 70 15.40 -22.52 19.55
CA THR A 70 14.83 -23.87 19.47
C THR A 70 13.79 -23.96 18.36
N ASP A 71 13.34 -25.18 18.03
CA ASP A 71 12.20 -25.36 17.11
C ASP A 71 10.96 -24.63 17.64
N LYS A 72 10.70 -24.72 18.95
CA LYS A 72 9.61 -23.99 19.61
C LYS A 72 9.73 -22.47 19.40
N GLY A 73 10.90 -21.89 19.66
CA GLY A 73 11.13 -20.44 19.47
C GLY A 73 11.03 -20.00 18.01
N PHE A 74 11.48 -20.84 17.08
CA PHE A 74 11.36 -20.57 15.66
C PHE A 74 9.91 -20.62 15.19
N SER A 75 9.15 -21.66 15.55
CA SER A 75 7.75 -21.81 15.17
C SER A 75 6.88 -20.65 15.67
N GLU A 76 7.14 -20.08 16.85
CA GLU A 76 6.42 -18.87 17.31
C GLU A 76 6.63 -17.67 16.38
N ILE A 77 7.86 -17.45 15.91
CA ILE A 77 8.18 -16.35 14.98
C ILE A 77 7.62 -16.63 13.59
N GLU A 78 7.66 -17.87 13.14
CA GLU A 78 7.09 -18.28 11.85
C GLU A 78 5.56 -18.11 11.83
N ASN A 79 4.87 -18.52 12.90
CA ASN A 79 3.43 -18.34 13.06
C ASN A 79 3.04 -16.85 13.12
N LEU A 80 3.83 -16.04 13.82
CA LEU A 80 3.66 -14.59 13.84
C LEU A 80 3.84 -13.99 12.44
N PHE A 81 4.89 -14.39 11.72
CA PHE A 81 5.14 -13.93 10.36
C PHE A 81 3.99 -14.31 9.42
N ALA A 82 3.50 -15.54 9.48
CA ALA A 82 2.35 -15.97 8.68
C ALA A 82 1.09 -15.14 8.99
N SER A 83 0.84 -14.86 10.27
CA SER A 83 -0.29 -14.02 10.70
C SER A 83 -0.17 -12.58 10.21
N LEU A 84 1.03 -11.99 10.33
CA LEU A 84 1.31 -10.64 9.85
C LEU A 84 1.20 -10.56 8.33
N LYS A 85 1.77 -11.53 7.62
CA LYS A 85 1.69 -11.64 6.16
C LYS A 85 0.23 -11.72 5.72
N SER A 86 -0.55 -12.63 6.30
CA SER A 86 -1.97 -12.77 6.00
C SER A 86 -2.75 -11.49 6.28
N ALA A 87 -2.48 -10.81 7.40
CA ALA A 87 -3.16 -9.55 7.73
C ALA A 87 -2.84 -8.45 6.72
N LEU A 88 -1.56 -8.31 6.34
CA LEU A 88 -1.10 -7.32 5.36
C LEU A 88 -1.62 -7.62 3.94
N GLU A 89 -1.66 -8.88 3.54
CA GLU A 89 -2.19 -9.31 2.23
C GLU A 89 -3.72 -9.25 2.17
N SER A 90 -4.41 -9.46 3.30
CA SER A 90 -5.87 -9.30 3.41
C SER A 90 -6.34 -7.84 3.45
N ALA A 91 -5.40 -6.89 3.57
CA ALA A 91 -5.74 -5.48 3.50
C ALA A 91 -6.44 -5.20 2.16
N PRO A 92 -7.51 -4.39 2.14
CA PRO A 92 -8.29 -4.17 0.93
C PRO A 92 -7.39 -3.79 -0.24
N ALA A 93 -7.41 -4.57 -1.32
CA ALA A 93 -6.72 -4.23 -2.56
C ALA A 93 -7.40 -3.05 -3.30
N SER A 94 -8.44 -2.45 -2.70
CA SER A 94 -9.19 -1.34 -3.25
C SER A 94 -9.67 -0.36 -2.19
N ILE A 95 -9.92 0.87 -2.64
CA ILE A 95 -10.65 1.91 -1.93
C ILE A 95 -11.99 2.09 -2.64
N ASP A 96 -13.08 2.02 -1.89
CA ASP A 96 -14.42 2.28 -2.40
C ASP A 96 -14.79 3.74 -2.11
N PHE A 97 -15.29 4.45 -3.13
CA PHE A 97 -15.79 5.82 -3.06
C PHE A 97 -17.27 5.84 -3.40
N GLU A 98 -18.04 6.67 -2.68
CA GLU A 98 -19.39 7.06 -3.08
C GLU A 98 -19.45 8.56 -3.29
N GLY A 99 -20.09 8.98 -4.37
CA GLY A 99 -20.21 10.39 -4.69
C GLY A 99 -21.33 10.67 -5.67
N THR A 100 -21.47 11.95 -6.04
CA THR A 100 -22.50 12.42 -6.95
C THR A 100 -21.88 12.89 -8.26
N VAL A 101 -22.42 12.48 -9.40
CA VAL A 101 -21.94 12.94 -10.71
C VAL A 101 -22.21 14.42 -10.87
N VAL A 102 -21.18 15.17 -11.25
CA VAL A 102 -21.28 16.61 -11.50
C VAL A 102 -20.77 16.96 -12.89
N SER A 103 -21.25 18.09 -13.43
CA SER A 103 -20.63 18.68 -14.62
C SER A 103 -19.29 19.30 -14.25
N GLY A 104 -18.25 19.03 -15.04
CA GLY A 104 -16.99 19.74 -14.98
C GLY A 104 -16.98 21.01 -15.84
N MET A 105 -15.79 21.59 -16.01
CA MET A 105 -15.55 22.74 -16.91
C MET A 105 -15.55 22.37 -18.41
N GLY A 106 -15.78 21.10 -18.76
CA GLY A 106 -15.78 20.63 -20.15
C GLY A 106 -14.38 20.40 -20.75
N GLU A 107 -13.32 20.60 -19.98
CA GLU A 107 -11.93 20.49 -20.47
C GLU A 107 -11.43 19.04 -20.59
N GLY A 108 -12.06 18.08 -19.91
CA GLY A 108 -11.62 16.68 -19.91
C GLY A 108 -11.50 16.09 -21.32
N ALA A 109 -12.44 16.41 -22.21
CA ALA A 109 -12.41 15.96 -23.60
C ALA A 109 -11.18 16.50 -24.36
N TYR A 110 -10.82 17.77 -24.13
CA TYR A 110 -9.62 18.36 -24.71
C TYR A 110 -8.37 17.61 -24.25
N TYR A 111 -8.18 17.42 -22.94
CA TYR A 111 -7.00 16.73 -22.42
C TYR A 111 -6.92 15.26 -22.86
N MET A 112 -8.05 14.54 -22.87
CA MET A 112 -8.10 13.15 -23.33
C MET A 112 -7.83 13.00 -24.84
N SER A 113 -7.99 14.08 -25.62
CA SER A 113 -7.69 14.08 -27.06
C SER A 113 -6.21 14.28 -27.40
N LEU A 114 -5.38 14.72 -26.45
CA LEU A 114 -3.98 15.05 -26.70
C LEU A 114 -3.13 13.79 -26.96
N GLU A 115 -2.42 13.76 -28.09
CA GLU A 115 -1.57 12.64 -28.51
C GLU A 115 -0.54 12.21 -27.46
N GLY A 116 0.03 13.17 -26.73
CA GLY A 116 1.01 12.89 -25.67
C GLY A 116 0.45 12.06 -24.52
N TYR A 117 -0.85 12.21 -24.21
CA TYR A 117 -1.54 11.36 -23.23
C TYR A 117 -2.10 10.10 -23.88
N ARG A 118 -2.78 10.19 -25.03
CA ARG A 118 -3.44 9.06 -25.70
C ARG A 118 -2.49 7.87 -25.94
N LYS A 119 -1.28 8.14 -26.43
CA LYS A 119 -0.26 7.10 -26.65
C LYS A 119 0.12 6.39 -25.36
N GLN A 120 0.37 7.15 -24.30
CA GLN A 120 0.72 6.60 -23.00
C GLN A 120 -0.42 5.84 -22.34
N PHE A 121 -1.68 6.31 -22.46
CA PHE A 121 -2.83 5.55 -21.98
C PHE A 121 -2.96 4.21 -22.72
N LYS A 122 -2.84 4.22 -24.05
CA LYS A 122 -2.90 2.98 -24.83
C LYS A 122 -1.80 2.00 -24.43
N GLU A 123 -0.58 2.47 -24.22
CA GLU A 123 0.56 1.66 -23.83
C GLU A 123 0.45 1.16 -22.38
N LYS A 124 0.13 2.04 -21.42
CA LYS A 124 0.22 1.77 -19.99
C LYS A 124 -1.09 1.28 -19.36
N LEU A 125 -2.25 1.74 -19.86
CA LEU A 125 -3.58 1.26 -19.45
C LEU A 125 -4.11 0.14 -20.35
N GLY A 126 -3.55 -0.01 -21.56
CA GLY A 126 -3.99 -1.02 -22.54
C GLY A 126 -5.18 -0.58 -23.40
N TYR A 127 -5.64 0.66 -23.27
CA TYR A 127 -6.74 1.21 -24.07
C TYR A 127 -6.59 2.72 -24.28
N GLU A 128 -7.27 3.21 -25.30
CA GLU A 128 -7.43 4.64 -25.51
C GLU A 128 -8.73 5.11 -24.83
N PRO A 129 -8.69 6.09 -23.92
CA PRO A 129 -9.89 6.55 -23.23
C PRO A 129 -10.88 7.21 -24.17
N TYR A 130 -12.17 7.09 -23.84
CA TYR A 130 -13.21 7.94 -24.42
C TYR A 130 -12.83 9.43 -24.19
N PRO A 131 -13.10 10.34 -25.15
CA PRO A 131 -12.75 11.75 -25.05
C PRO A 131 -13.62 12.49 -24.03
N GLY A 132 -13.34 12.28 -22.75
CA GLY A 132 -14.01 12.92 -21.62
C GLY A 132 -13.64 12.28 -20.28
N THR A 133 -13.89 13.01 -19.20
CA THR A 133 -13.77 12.51 -17.83
C THR A 133 -15.14 12.56 -17.16
N LEU A 134 -15.44 11.57 -16.31
CA LEU A 134 -16.56 11.62 -15.40
C LEU A 134 -16.10 12.23 -14.07
N ASN A 135 -16.76 13.30 -13.65
CA ASN A 135 -16.46 13.98 -12.40
C ASN A 135 -17.43 13.53 -11.31
N VAL A 136 -16.90 13.01 -10.20
CA VAL A 136 -17.66 12.46 -9.08
C VAL A 136 -17.33 13.25 -7.82
N ARG A 137 -18.31 14.00 -7.31
CA ARG A 137 -18.17 14.82 -6.10
C ARG A 137 -18.30 13.96 -4.85
N LEU A 138 -17.25 13.94 -4.06
CA LEU A 138 -17.15 13.29 -2.76
C LEU A 138 -17.59 14.30 -1.69
N VAL A 139 -18.66 13.98 -0.98
CA VAL A 139 -19.19 14.84 0.11
C VAL A 139 -18.79 14.32 1.50
N ASP A 140 -18.43 13.04 1.60
CA ASP A 140 -17.99 12.44 2.86
C ASP A 140 -16.50 12.77 3.10
N PRO A 141 -16.14 13.37 4.24
CA PRO A 141 -14.75 13.63 4.62
C PRO A 141 -13.86 12.38 4.62
N LEU A 142 -14.42 11.18 4.87
CA LEU A 142 -13.69 9.91 4.77
C LEU A 142 -13.25 9.64 3.33
N TYR A 143 -14.13 9.85 2.36
CA TYR A 143 -13.80 9.70 0.94
C TYR A 143 -12.82 10.76 0.46
N MET A 144 -12.94 12.00 0.93
CA MET A 144 -11.96 13.06 0.61
C MET A 144 -10.57 12.72 1.15
N THR A 145 -10.51 12.21 2.38
CA THR A 145 -9.25 11.74 2.99
C THR A 145 -8.67 10.57 2.19
N ALA A 146 -9.49 9.58 1.84
CA ALA A 146 -9.06 8.45 1.02
C ALA A 146 -8.60 8.89 -0.39
N ARG A 147 -9.26 9.90 -0.99
CA ARG A 147 -8.89 10.49 -2.28
C ARG A 147 -7.53 11.19 -2.21
N ARG A 148 -7.23 11.86 -1.09
CA ARG A 148 -5.92 12.46 -0.84
C ARG A 148 -4.83 11.39 -0.69
N GLU A 149 -5.10 10.35 0.07
CA GLU A 149 -4.16 9.24 0.28
C GLU A 149 -3.94 8.39 -0.97
N LEU A 150 -4.93 8.32 -1.88
CA LEU A 150 -4.82 7.59 -3.15
C LEU A 150 -3.52 7.92 -3.90
N GLY A 151 -3.12 9.19 -3.92
CA GLY A 151 -1.90 9.66 -4.58
C GLY A 151 -0.58 9.10 -4.04
N ARG A 152 -0.60 8.44 -2.86
CA ARG A 152 0.56 7.78 -2.22
C ARG A 152 0.69 6.30 -2.58
N HIS A 153 -0.37 5.70 -3.11
CA HIS A 153 -0.33 4.31 -3.56
C HIS A 153 0.40 4.19 -4.90
N PRO A 154 1.02 3.02 -5.20
CA PRO A 154 1.56 2.71 -6.52
C PRO A 154 0.50 2.97 -7.60
N SER A 155 0.93 3.57 -8.70
CA SER A 155 0.05 4.03 -9.77
C SER A 155 0.60 3.65 -11.13
N ILE A 156 -0.28 3.54 -12.12
CA ILE A 156 0.11 3.58 -13.52
C ILE A 156 0.43 5.05 -13.84
N PHE A 157 1.73 5.37 -13.90
CA PHE A 157 2.20 6.74 -14.04
C PHE A 157 2.30 7.15 -15.52
N VAL A 158 1.62 8.23 -15.89
CA VAL A 158 1.65 8.84 -17.21
C VAL A 158 2.47 10.13 -17.12
N ASP A 159 3.54 10.20 -17.91
CA ASP A 159 4.51 11.27 -17.87
C ASP A 159 3.90 12.56 -18.45
N GLY A 160 4.29 13.70 -17.87
CA GLY A 160 4.03 15.00 -18.47
C GLY A 160 4.81 15.17 -19.77
N PHE A 161 4.34 16.06 -20.64
CA PHE A 161 4.96 16.32 -21.94
C PHE A 161 4.81 17.78 -22.36
N SER A 162 5.45 18.17 -23.46
CA SER A 162 5.32 19.49 -24.09
C SER A 162 5.02 19.32 -25.58
N ASP A 163 4.17 20.17 -26.13
CA ASP A 163 3.92 20.27 -27.57
C ASP A 163 4.71 21.41 -28.24
N GLY A 164 5.63 22.03 -27.51
CA GLY A 164 6.41 23.19 -27.95
C GLY A 164 5.72 24.54 -27.70
N THR A 165 4.41 24.55 -27.45
CA THR A 165 3.63 25.75 -27.09
C THR A 165 3.27 25.75 -25.60
N ARG A 166 2.92 24.58 -25.07
CA ARG A 166 2.46 24.40 -23.68
C ARG A 166 3.08 23.15 -23.07
N THR A 167 3.24 23.18 -21.75
CA THR A 167 3.59 22.00 -20.94
C THR A 167 2.36 21.42 -20.25
N TYR A 168 2.28 20.09 -20.25
CA TYR A 168 1.21 19.30 -19.67
C TYR A 168 1.78 18.47 -18.52
N GLY A 169 1.07 18.45 -17.40
CA GLY A 169 1.53 17.77 -16.19
C GLY A 169 1.46 16.26 -16.27
N TRP A 170 2.05 15.56 -15.32
CA TRP A 170 1.87 14.11 -15.22
C TRP A 170 0.48 13.74 -14.70
N VAL A 171 0.09 12.49 -14.93
CA VAL A 171 -1.17 11.91 -14.46
C VAL A 171 -0.89 10.56 -13.80
N LYS A 172 -1.42 10.34 -12.60
CA LYS A 172 -1.46 9.02 -11.96
C LYS A 172 -2.80 8.38 -12.23
N CYS A 173 -2.77 7.15 -12.73
CA CYS A 173 -3.95 6.36 -13.01
C CYS A 173 -4.03 5.17 -12.06
N TYR A 174 -5.24 4.90 -11.55
CA TYR A 174 -5.54 3.77 -10.69
C TYR A 174 -6.69 2.99 -11.31
N ARG A 175 -6.50 1.69 -11.55
CA ARG A 175 -7.55 0.86 -12.15
C ARG A 175 -8.81 0.89 -11.30
N ALA A 176 -9.95 1.02 -11.94
CA ALA A 176 -11.21 1.22 -11.26
C ALA A 176 -12.36 0.49 -11.96
N THR A 177 -13.45 0.35 -11.22
CA THR A 177 -14.77 -0.02 -11.72
C THR A 177 -15.78 1.00 -11.21
N ILE A 178 -16.76 1.34 -12.04
CA ILE A 178 -17.80 2.31 -11.68
C ILE A 178 -19.15 1.81 -12.17
N ASP A 179 -20.06 1.53 -11.22
CA ASP A 179 -21.43 1.06 -11.48
C ASP A 179 -21.55 0.03 -12.62
N GLY A 180 -20.66 -0.97 -12.62
CA GLY A 180 -20.62 -2.05 -13.61
C GLY A 180 -19.79 -1.77 -14.87
N VAL A 181 -19.29 -0.54 -15.08
CA VAL A 181 -18.29 -0.25 -16.11
C VAL A 181 -16.91 -0.71 -15.64
N GLU A 182 -16.41 -1.74 -16.30
CA GLU A 182 -15.07 -2.28 -16.10
C GLU A 182 -14.00 -1.51 -16.88
N ASN A 183 -12.72 -1.79 -16.58
CA ASN A 183 -11.56 -1.16 -17.22
C ASN A 183 -11.58 0.37 -17.16
N ALA A 184 -12.16 0.94 -16.09
CA ALA A 184 -12.06 2.36 -15.82
C ALA A 184 -10.72 2.66 -15.12
N ALA A 185 -10.38 3.95 -15.05
CA ALA A 185 -9.28 4.43 -14.23
C ALA A 185 -9.66 5.73 -13.51
N ALA A 186 -9.41 5.76 -12.20
CA ALA A 186 -9.44 6.98 -11.41
C ALA A 186 -8.14 7.77 -11.61
N LEU A 187 -8.26 9.09 -11.72
CA LEU A 187 -7.14 9.98 -12.01
C LEU A 187 -6.74 10.81 -10.79
N VAL A 188 -5.43 10.99 -10.63
CA VAL A 188 -4.83 12.02 -9.79
C VAL A 188 -3.90 12.85 -10.68
N LEU A 189 -4.23 14.12 -10.84
CA LEU A 189 -3.56 15.03 -11.77
C LEU A 189 -2.48 15.84 -11.03
N GLU A 190 -1.36 16.12 -11.70
CA GLU A 190 -0.37 17.09 -11.18
C GLU A 190 -1.00 18.49 -11.00
N ARG A 191 -1.81 18.90 -11.98
CA ARG A 191 -2.40 20.22 -12.07
C ARG A 191 -3.91 20.06 -12.24
N THR A 192 -4.67 20.55 -11.27
CA THR A 192 -6.14 20.53 -11.29
C THR A 192 -6.69 21.76 -10.59
N HIS A 193 -7.89 22.18 -10.99
CA HIS A 193 -8.65 23.25 -10.33
C HIS A 193 -9.52 22.73 -9.18
N TYR A 194 -9.62 21.41 -9.02
CA TYR A 194 -10.42 20.79 -7.98
C TYR A 194 -9.58 20.44 -6.75
N ASP A 195 -10.23 20.44 -5.59
CA ASP A 195 -9.66 19.92 -4.34
C ASP A 195 -9.90 18.41 -4.20
N ASP A 196 -9.62 17.87 -3.01
CA ASP A 196 -9.80 16.44 -2.69
C ASP A 196 -11.28 16.00 -2.69
N SER A 197 -12.25 16.90 -2.91
CA SER A 197 -13.67 16.55 -3.09
C SER A 197 -13.99 16.04 -4.49
N MET A 198 -13.03 16.05 -5.43
CA MET A 198 -13.25 15.61 -6.80
C MET A 198 -12.46 14.36 -7.15
N LEU A 199 -13.19 13.34 -7.61
CA LEU A 199 -12.64 12.17 -8.27
C LEU A 199 -12.97 12.23 -9.77
N GLU A 200 -11.96 12.14 -10.61
CA GLU A 200 -12.11 12.08 -12.07
C GLU A 200 -11.88 10.64 -12.53
N VAL A 201 -12.80 10.12 -13.35
CA VAL A 201 -12.77 8.74 -13.85
C VAL A 201 -12.81 8.73 -15.38
N ILE A 202 -11.96 7.92 -15.99
CA ILE A 202 -11.93 7.66 -17.44
C ILE A 202 -12.19 6.18 -17.72
N ALA A 203 -12.65 5.87 -18.91
CA ALA A 203 -12.87 4.50 -19.38
C ALA A 203 -12.68 4.47 -20.92
N PRO A 204 -12.52 3.29 -21.54
CA PRO A 204 -12.51 3.17 -23.01
C PRO A 204 -13.85 3.55 -23.66
N VAL A 205 -14.92 3.66 -22.87
CA VAL A 205 -16.28 3.98 -23.31
C VAL A 205 -16.83 5.19 -22.55
N SER A 206 -17.88 5.81 -23.08
CA SER A 206 -18.64 6.82 -22.33
C SER A 206 -19.29 6.17 -21.12
N ILE A 207 -18.81 6.51 -19.92
CA ILE A 207 -19.32 5.93 -18.65
C ILE A 207 -20.80 6.29 -18.47
N LYS A 208 -21.19 7.53 -18.79
CA LYS A 208 -22.57 8.00 -18.68
C LYS A 208 -23.51 7.18 -19.56
N ASP A 209 -23.15 6.97 -20.82
CA ASP A 209 -24.01 6.24 -21.76
C ASP A 209 -24.04 4.75 -21.44
N SER A 210 -22.90 4.17 -21.06
CA SER A 210 -22.78 2.73 -20.79
C SER A 210 -23.52 2.30 -19.54
N ALA A 211 -23.53 3.13 -18.49
CA ALA A 211 -24.20 2.85 -17.22
C ALA A 211 -25.55 3.57 -17.05
N GLY A 212 -25.97 4.39 -18.04
CA GLY A 212 -27.20 5.17 -17.96
C GLY A 212 -27.19 6.28 -16.90
N ILE A 213 -26.00 6.77 -16.52
CA ILE A 213 -25.78 7.73 -15.43
C ILE A 213 -25.94 9.17 -15.93
N LYS A 214 -26.56 10.02 -15.12
CA LYS A 214 -26.78 11.45 -15.37
C LYS A 214 -26.13 12.31 -14.29
N VAL A 215 -26.02 13.61 -14.58
CA VAL A 215 -25.58 14.59 -13.58
C VAL A 215 -26.59 14.60 -12.43
N GLY A 216 -26.10 14.54 -11.20
CA GLY A 216 -26.92 14.43 -9.99
C GLY A 216 -27.09 13.01 -9.45
N ASP A 217 -26.75 11.98 -10.24
CA ASP A 217 -26.86 10.60 -9.80
C ASP A 217 -25.74 10.23 -8.82
N LYS A 218 -26.06 9.33 -7.88
CA LYS A 218 -25.08 8.73 -6.97
C LYS A 218 -24.41 7.55 -7.66
N VAL A 219 -23.10 7.48 -7.52
CA VAL A 219 -22.27 6.43 -8.14
C VAL A 219 -21.31 5.82 -7.14
N LYS A 220 -20.98 4.55 -7.35
CA LYS A 220 -19.94 3.84 -6.58
C LYS A 220 -18.71 3.63 -7.46
N VAL A 221 -17.55 4.09 -6.99
CA VAL A 221 -16.27 3.89 -7.67
C VAL A 221 -15.37 3.04 -6.80
N ARG A 222 -15.01 1.85 -7.28
CA ARG A 222 -14.03 0.98 -6.62
C ARG A 222 -12.69 1.14 -7.32
N VAL A 223 -11.69 1.64 -6.60
CA VAL A 223 -10.35 1.93 -7.12
C VAL A 223 -9.34 0.95 -6.53
N GLN A 224 -8.62 0.22 -7.39
CA GLN A 224 -7.57 -0.72 -6.97
C GLN A 224 -6.31 0.04 -6.55
N ILE A 225 -5.75 -0.34 -5.39
CA ILE A 225 -4.54 0.25 -4.80
C ILE A 225 -3.35 -0.70 -4.77
N GLN A 226 -3.55 -1.96 -5.12
CA GLN A 226 -2.49 -2.95 -5.34
C GLN A 226 -2.40 -3.26 -6.83
N MET A 227 -1.17 -3.32 -7.35
CA MET A 227 -0.93 -3.72 -8.74
C MET A 227 -0.88 -5.25 -8.80
N PRO A 228 -1.71 -5.91 -9.64
CA PRO A 228 -1.54 -7.32 -9.96
C PRO A 228 -0.25 -7.58 -10.76
#